data_AF-A0A966NP57-F1
#
_entry.id   AF-A0A966NP57-F1
#
_cell.length_a   1.000
_cell.length_b   1.000
_cell.length_c   1.000
_cell.angle_alpha   90.00
_cell.angle_beta   90.00
_cell.angle_gamma   90.00
#
_symmetry.space_group_name_H-M   'P 1'
#
loop_
_entity.id
_entity.type
_entity.pdbx_description
1 polymer ?
#
loop_
_entity_poly.entity_id
_entity_poly.type
_entity_poly.pdbx_seq_one_letter_code
_entity_poly.pdbx_strand_id
1 'polypeptide(L)' 'MSARSKARKAALDLLYEADIRGISVGVILSQRLETLEYLIRDYTRELLTGVVEHRSRIDELIVTYSQGWDF' A
#
# COMPACT_ATOMS: atom_id res chain seq x y z
N MET A 1 -8.83 -14.13 -12.08
CA MET A 1 -8.02 -13.67 -10.93
C MET A 1 -8.69 -14.04 -9.63
N SER A 2 -7.95 -14.61 -8.67
CA SER A 2 -8.47 -14.93 -7.33
C SER A 2 -8.85 -13.65 -6.55
N ALA A 3 -9.67 -13.79 -5.51
CA ALA A 3 -10.00 -12.69 -4.60
C ALA A 3 -8.74 -12.04 -4.00
N ARG A 4 -7.72 -12.85 -3.65
CA ARG A 4 -6.41 -12.38 -3.16
C ARG A 4 -5.64 -11.61 -4.22
N SER A 5 -5.67 -12.05 -5.48
CA SER A 5 -5.02 -11.33 -6.59
C SER A 5 -5.64 -9.95 -6.80
N LYS A 6 -6.97 -9.84 -6.75
CA LYS A 6 -7.67 -8.55 -6.87
C LYS A 6 -7.33 -7.61 -5.70
N ALA A 7 -7.28 -8.15 -4.48
CA ALA A 7 -6.94 -7.38 -3.29
C ALA A 7 -5.50 -6.85 -3.30
N ARG A 8 -4.52 -7.65 -3.78
CA ARG A 8 -3.13 -7.20 -3.95
C ARG A 8 -3.00 -6.10 -5.00
N LYS A 9 -3.71 -6.22 -6.12
CA LYS A 9 -3.74 -5.17 -7.15
C LYS A 9 -4.29 -3.86 -6.58
N ALA A 10 -5.42 -3.92 -5.87
CA ALA A 10 -6.00 -2.74 -5.23
C ALA A 10 -5.06 -2.11 -4.18
N ALA A 11 -4.31 -2.92 -3.42
CA ALA A 11 -3.30 -2.41 -2.49
C ALA A 11 -2.19 -1.66 -3.24
N LEU A 12 -1.66 -2.24 -4.32
CA LEU A 12 -0.65 -1.59 -5.16
C LEU A 12 -1.15 -0.25 -5.75
N ASP A 13 -2.37 -0.24 -6.30
CA ASP A 13 -2.96 0.97 -6.88
C ASP A 13 -3.08 2.10 -5.84
N LEU A 14 -3.42 1.77 -4.59
CA LEU A 14 -3.50 2.73 -3.48
C LEU A 14 -2.13 3.20 -2.99
N LEU A 15 -1.12 2.32 -2.94
CA LEU A 15 0.26 2.71 -2.62
C LEU A 15 0.80 3.71 -3.65
N TYR A 16 0.52 3.45 -4.93
CA TYR A 16 0.92 4.33 -6.03
C TYR A 16 0.21 5.69 -5.98
N GLU A 17 -1.10 5.71 -5.72
CA GLU A 17 -1.85 6.95 -5.54
C GLU A 17 -1.31 7.78 -4.37
N ALA A 18 -0.95 7.14 -3.26
CA ALA A 18 -0.36 7.79 -2.11
C ALA A 18 0.98 8.46 -2.45
N ASP A 19 1.82 7.74 -3.19
CA ASP A 19 3.13 8.22 -3.62
C ASP A 19 3.02 9.43 -4.56
N ILE A 20 2.15 9.37 -5.58
CA ILE A 20 1.89 10.50 -6.48
C ILE A 20 1.39 11.73 -5.73
N ARG A 21 0.54 11.53 -4.73
CA ARG A 21 -0.05 12.61 -3.95
C ARG A 21 0.88 13.12 -2.84
N GLY A 22 2.01 12.44 -2.58
CA GLY A 22 2.92 12.77 -1.48
C GLY A 22 2.27 12.68 -0.09
N ILE A 23 1.22 11.86 0.06
CA ILE A 23 0.50 11.67 1.33
C ILE A 23 0.63 10.23 1.80
N SER A 24 0.53 10.00 3.10
CA SER A 24 0.60 8.63 3.62
C SER A 24 -0.64 7.83 3.22
N VAL A 25 -0.42 6.56 2.93
CA VAL A 25 -1.48 5.61 2.57
C VAL A 25 -2.51 5.47 3.70
N GLY A 26 -2.06 5.59 4.95
CA GLY A 26 -2.94 5.60 6.13
C GLY A 26 -3.98 6.73 6.08
N VAL A 27 -3.58 7.93 5.63
CA VAL A 27 -4.52 9.05 5.45
C VAL A 27 -5.54 8.77 4.35
N ILE A 28 -5.11 8.20 3.22
CA ILE A 28 -6.01 7.81 2.13
C ILE A 28 -7.02 6.76 2.61
N LEU A 29 -6.56 5.78 3.40
CA LEU A 29 -7.44 4.76 3.97
C LEU A 29 -8.48 5.35 4.91
N SER A 30 -8.08 6.22 5.83
CA SER A 30 -9.02 6.88 6.74
C SER A 30 -10.09 7.67 5.97
N GLN A 31 -9.68 8.45 4.97
CA GLN A 31 -10.60 9.23 4.13
C GLN A 31 -11.60 8.35 3.36
N ARG A 32 -11.13 7.23 2.79
CA ARG A 32 -12.01 6.33 2.02
C ARG A 32 -12.95 5.52 2.90
N LEU A 33 -12.57 5.21 4.14
CA LEU A 33 -13.46 4.57 5.11
C LEU A 33 -14.62 5.49 5.51
N GLU A 34 -14.35 6.80 5.65
CA GLU A 34 -15.38 7.79 5.99
C GLU A 34 -16.35 8.06 4.83
N THR A 35 -15.89 7.94 3.59
CA THR A 35 -16.70 8.32 2.41
C THR A 35 -17.69 7.23 1.95
N LEU A 36 -17.71 6.03 2.56
CA LEU A 36 -18.59 4.87 2.23
C LEU A 36 -18.58 4.40 0.75
N GLU A 37 -17.88 5.10 -0.13
CA GLU A 37 -17.97 4.93 -1.59
C GLU A 37 -17.22 3.70 -2.11
N TYR A 38 -16.35 3.08 -1.30
CA TYR A 38 -15.62 1.88 -1.68
C TYR A 38 -15.50 0.89 -0.53
N LEU A 39 -16.14 -0.27 -0.67
CA LEU A 39 -15.91 -1.42 0.21
C LEU A 39 -14.48 -1.95 -0.03
N ILE A 40 -13.50 -1.39 0.68
CA ILE A 40 -12.13 -1.90 0.65
C ILE A 40 -12.15 -3.31 1.21
N ARG A 41 -11.63 -4.27 0.44
CA ARG A 41 -11.53 -5.67 0.87
C ARG A 41 -10.66 -5.76 2.12
N ASP A 42 -11.04 -6.60 3.08
CA ASP A 42 -10.28 -6.77 4.33
C ASP A 42 -8.81 -7.10 4.08
N TYR A 43 -8.54 -7.99 3.11
CA TYR A 43 -7.18 -8.35 2.75
C TYR A 43 -6.38 -7.19 2.12
N THR A 44 -7.04 -6.24 1.44
CA THR A 44 -6.38 -5.02 0.97
C THR A 44 -5.99 -4.13 2.14
N ARG A 45 -6.89 -3.99 3.14
CA ARG A 45 -6.59 -3.23 4.36
C ARG A 45 -5.42 -3.84 5.11
N GLU A 46 -5.44 -5.15 5.34
CA GLU A 46 -4.38 -5.88 6.03
C GLU A 46 -3.00 -5.65 5.38
N LEU A 47 -2.93 -5.77 4.04
CA LEU A 47 -1.69 -5.52 3.31
C LEU A 47 -1.18 -4.08 3.48
N LEU A 48 -2.07 -3.09 3.37
CA LEU A 48 -1.68 -1.70 3.48
C LEU A 48 -1.26 -1.31 4.90
N THR A 49 -1.97 -1.82 5.92
CA THR A 49 -1.57 -1.68 7.32
C THR A 49 -0.18 -2.27 7.55
N GLY A 50 0.07 -3.50 7.11
CA GLY A 50 1.38 -4.13 7.25
C GLY A 50 2.50 -3.38 6.51
N VAL A 51 2.23 -2.82 5.33
CA VAL A 51 3.20 -1.99 4.60
C VAL A 51 3.54 -0.71 5.37
N VAL A 52 2.55 -0.06 5.98
CA VAL A 52 2.76 1.15 6.79
C VAL A 52 3.56 0.81 8.06
N GLU A 53 3.17 -0.25 8.78
CA GLU A 53 3.84 -0.68 10.01
C GLU A 53 5.30 -1.11 9.79
N HIS A 54 5.59 -1.68 8.63
CA HIS A 54 6.92 -2.21 8.31
C HIS A 54 7.68 -1.39 7.27
N ARG A 55 7.25 -0.15 6.99
CA ARG A 55 7.78 0.64 5.87
C ARG A 55 9.30 0.76 5.88
N SER A 56 9.86 1.19 7.01
CA SER A 56 11.32 1.36 7.15
C SER A 56 12.09 0.05 6.92
N ARG A 57 11.56 -1.08 7.40
CA ARG A 57 12.20 -2.39 7.22
C ARG A 57 12.09 -2.89 5.79
N ILE A 58 10.96 -2.65 5.13
CA ILE A 58 10.75 -2.98 3.72
C ILE A 58 11.72 -2.18 2.86
N ASP A 59 11.81 -0.87 3.08
CA ASP A 59 12.69 0.02 2.34
C ASP A 59 14.18 -0.35 2.56
N GLU A 60 14.58 -0.66 3.80
CA GLU A 60 15.93 -1.15 4.12
C GLU A 60 16.27 -2.43 3.34
N LEU A 61 15.35 -3.40 3.31
CA LEU A 61 15.56 -4.66 2.57
C LEU A 61 15.64 -4.43 1.06
N ILE A 62 14.79 -3.55 0.51
CA ILE A 62 14.84 -3.20 -0.91
C ILE A 62 16.20 -2.60 -1.24
N VAL A 63 16.66 -1.60 -0.49
CA VAL A 63 17.97 -0.96 -0.72
C VAL A 63 19.11 -1.97 -0.56
N THR A 64 19.09 -2.80 0.48
CA THR A 64 20.14 -3.78 0.76
C THR A 64 20.35 -4.76 -0.40
N TYR A 65 19.27 -5.21 -1.03
CA TYR A 65 19.32 -6.26 -2.06
C TYR A 65 19.21 -5.74 -3.50
N SER A 66 18.98 -4.45 -3.71
CA SER A 66 18.89 -3.84 -5.04
C SER A 66 20.26 -3.39 -5.53
N GLN A 67 21.05 -4.33 -6.03
CA GLN A 67 22.37 -4.05 -6.60
C GLN A 67 22.25 -3.39 -7.98
N GLY A 68 22.97 -2.28 -8.19
CA GLY A 68 23.01 -1.59 -9.49
C GLY A 68 21.82 -0.66 -9.78
N TRP A 69 21.04 -0.30 -8.76
CA TRP A 69 19.98 0.69 -8.84
C TRP A 69 20.34 1.89 -7.97
N ASP A 70 20.22 3.09 -8.54
CA ASP A 70 20.34 4.35 -7.79
C ASP A 70 18.97 4.69 -7.20
N PHE A 71 18.91 4.93 -5.88
CA PHE A 71 17.71 5.31 -5.13
C PHE A 71 17.78 6.77 -4.71
#